data_AF-A0A7L0Y468-F1
#
_entry.id   AF-A0A7L0Y468-F1
#
_cell.length_a   1.000
_cell.length_b   1.000
_cell.length_c   1.000
_cell.angle_alpha   90.00
_cell.angle_beta   90.00
_cell.angle_gamma   90.00
#
_symmetry.space_group_name_H-M   'P 1'
#
loop_
_entity.id
_entity.type
_entity.pdbx_description
1 polymer ?
#
loop_
_entity_poly.entity_id
_entity_poly.type
_entity_poly.pdbx_seq_one_letter_code
_entity_poly.pdbx_strand_id
1 'polypeptide(L)' 'AKACPINSRQRGFIKSPGCSENLKLLELIVKNAKKQHRELGVVFVDIAKAFDTVSHQHIIMGLKQKGVDSHII' A
#
# COMPACT_ATOMS: atom_id res chain seq x y z
N ALA A 1 -17.58 11.01 -6.10
CA ALA A 1 -16.54 9.98 -6.32
C ALA A 1 -16.33 9.20 -5.02
N LYS A 2 -16.19 7.87 -5.07
CA LYS A 2 -16.01 7.01 -3.90
C LYS A 2 -14.51 6.88 -3.61
N ALA A 3 -14.10 7.00 -2.35
CA ALA A 3 -12.70 6.82 -1.97
C ALA A 3 -12.22 5.40 -2.32
N CYS A 4 -10.97 5.29 -2.78
CA CYS A 4 -10.33 3.99 -2.98
C CYS A 4 -10.33 3.22 -1.65
N PRO A 5 -10.85 1.98 -1.59
CA PRO A 5 -10.76 1.16 -0.39
C PRO A 5 -9.29 0.81 -0.10
N ILE A 6 -8.97 0.62 1.18
CA ILE A 6 -7.64 0.13 1.56
C ILE A 6 -7.48 -1.28 0.99
N ASN A 7 -6.36 -1.53 0.33
CA ASN A 7 -6.06 -2.85 -0.23
C ASN A 7 -5.91 -3.87 0.92
N SER A 8 -6.50 -5.06 0.78
CA SER A 8 -6.42 -6.13 1.78
C SER A 8 -4.99 -6.62 2.05
N ARG A 9 -4.03 -6.35 1.16
CA ARG A 9 -2.60 -6.62 1.31
C ARG A 9 -1.80 -5.46 1.88
N GLN A 10 -2.41 -4.30 2.13
CA GLN A 10 -1.72 -3.21 2.84
C GLN A 10 -1.35 -3.68 4.24
N ARG A 11 -0.13 -3.40 4.68
CA ARG A 11 0.35 -3.74 6.03
C ARG A 11 0.85 -2.53 6.82
N GLY A 12 1.20 -1.44 6.12
CA GLY A 12 1.54 -0.17 6.74
C GLY A 12 0.29 0.57 7.26
N PHE A 13 0.43 1.20 8.43
CA PHE A 13 -0.59 2.05 9.06
C PHE A 13 -1.96 1.40 9.29
N ILE A 14 -2.00 0.06 9.38
CA ILE A 14 -3.21 -0.69 9.75
C ILE A 14 -2.89 -1.68 10.88
N LYS A 15 -3.92 -2.10 11.61
CA LYS A 15 -3.80 -3.17 12.62
C LYS A 15 -3.60 -4.51 11.92
N SER A 16 -2.35 -4.92 11.73
CA SER A 16 -1.96 -6.18 11.10
C SER A 16 -0.63 -6.69 11.67
N PRO A 17 -0.20 -7.93 11.36
CA PRO A 17 1.15 -8.44 11.71
C PRO A 17 2.33 -7.68 11.07
N GLY A 18 2.06 -6.61 10.32
CA GLY A 18 3.05 -5.73 9.73
C GLY A 18 3.70 -6.32 8.48
N CYS A 19 4.92 -5.88 8.18
CA CYS A 19 5.63 -6.23 6.95
C CYS A 19 6.13 -7.69 6.91
N SER A 20 6.12 -8.39 8.04
CA SER A 20 6.55 -9.80 8.14
C SER A 20 5.81 -10.71 7.18
N GLU A 21 4.50 -10.49 7.01
CA GLU A 21 3.65 -11.26 6.10
C GLU A 21 4.03 -11.03 4.63
N ASN A 22 4.27 -9.78 4.23
CA ASN A 22 4.68 -9.43 2.87
C ASN A 22 6.06 -10.00 2.55
N LEU A 23 6.99 -9.94 3.51
CA LEU A 23 8.32 -10.52 3.37
C LEU A 23 8.25 -12.04 3.20
N LYS A 24 7.43 -12.72 4.03
CA LYS A 24 7.26 -14.17 3.94
C LYS A 24 6.62 -14.60 2.63
N LEU A 25 5.62 -13.86 2.17
CA LEU A 25 4.98 -14.11 0.88
C LEU A 25 5.97 -13.96 -0.28
N LEU A 26 6.77 -12.90 -0.30
CA LEU A 26 7.80 -12.70 -1.32
C LEU A 26 8.83 -13.84 -1.30
N GLU A 27 9.29 -14.26 -0.13
CA GLU A 27 10.21 -15.39 0.03
C GLU A 27 9.62 -16.67 -0.60
N LEU A 28 8.34 -16.97 -0.33
CA LEU A 28 7.66 -18.15 -0.87
C LEU A 28 7.49 -18.07 -2.39
N ILE A 29 7.16 -16.90 -2.94
CA ILE A 29 7.04 -16.69 -4.40
C ILE A 29 8.39 -16.94 -5.07
N VAL A 30 9.48 -16.37 -4.54
CA VAL A 30 10.83 -16.56 -5.06
C VAL A 30 11.25 -18.03 -4.99
N LYS A 31 11.01 -18.71 -3.87
CA LYS A 31 11.30 -20.15 -3.73
C LYS A 31 10.53 -21.00 -4.73
N ASN A 32 9.24 -20.68 -4.95
CA ASN A 32 8.43 -21.40 -5.92
C ASN A 32 8.90 -21.18 -7.35
N ALA A 33 9.24 -19.96 -7.75
CA ALA A 33 9.79 -19.67 -9.09
C ALA A 33 11.08 -20.46 -9.36
N LYS A 34 11.99 -20.50 -8.37
CA LYS A 34 13.21 -21.33 -8.44
C LYS A 34 12.90 -22.82 -8.59
N LYS A 35 11.99 -23.35 -7.78
CA LYS A 35 11.58 -24.77 -7.84
C LYS A 35 10.96 -25.15 -9.19
N GLN A 36 10.25 -24.22 -9.82
CA GLN A 36 9.55 -24.45 -11.08
C GLN A 36 10.37 -24.09 -12.32
N HIS A 37 11.62 -23.63 -12.14
CA HIS A 37 12.49 -23.13 -13.22
C HIS A 37 11.80 -22.06 -14.09
N ARG A 38 11.10 -21.12 -13.45
CA ARG A 38 10.41 -20.00 -14.13
C ARG A 38 11.06 -18.68 -13.78
N GLU A 39 11.03 -17.77 -14.75
CA GLU A 39 11.43 -16.39 -14.55
C GLU A 39 10.45 -15.66 -13.62
N LEU A 40 10.97 -14.76 -12.79
CA LEU A 40 10.18 -13.95 -11.86
C LEU A 40 10.72 -12.52 -11.87
N GLY A 41 9.90 -11.58 -12.35
CA GLY A 41 10.16 -10.16 -12.20
C GLY A 41 9.57 -9.61 -10.90
N VAL A 42 10.33 -8.80 -10.17
CA VAL A 42 9.85 -8.09 -8.97
C VAL A 42 10.16 -6.61 -9.15
N VAL A 43 9.15 -5.75 -8.99
CA VAL A 43 9.28 -4.29 -9.10
C VAL A 43 9.02 -3.67 -7.73
N PHE A 44 9.99 -2.91 -7.23
CA PHE A 44 9.86 -2.11 -6.03
C PHE A 44 9.63 -0.65 -6.44
N VAL A 45 8.49 -0.09 -6.06
CA VAL A 45 8.13 1.31 -6.32
C VAL A 45 8.21 2.07 -5.00
N ASP A 46 8.94 3.17 -5.00
CA ASP A 46 9.06 4.09 -3.88
C ASP A 46 8.70 5.51 -4.31
N ILE A 47 7.99 6.23 -3.44
CA ILE A 47 7.58 7.62 -3.68
C ILE A 47 8.46 8.51 -2.78
N ALA A 48 9.40 9.21 -3.40
CA ALA A 48 10.30 10.11 -2.69
C ALA A 48 9.51 11.19 -1.94
N LYS A 49 9.80 11.35 -0.64
CA LYS A 49 9.18 12.38 0.22
C LYS A 49 7.65 12.36 0.20
N ALA A 50 7.03 11.18 0.22
CA ALA A 50 5.58 11.03 0.09
C ALA A 50 4.73 11.95 1.00
N PHE A 51 5.20 12.26 2.21
CA PHE A 51 4.50 13.17 3.12
C PHE A 51 4.67 14.65 2.76
N ASP A 52 5.78 15.03 2.11
CA ASP A 52 6.04 16.40 1.68
C ASP A 52 5.49 16.68 0.27
N THR A 53 5.42 15.68 -0.59
CA THR A 53 5.11 15.85 -2.02
C THR A 53 3.64 15.67 -2.36
N VAL A 54 2.85 15.03 -1.48
CA VAL A 54 1.41 14.89 -1.69
C VAL A 54 0.72 16.21 -1.37
N SER A 55 0.07 16.83 -2.36
CA SER A 55 -0.60 18.12 -2.18
C SER A 55 -1.75 18.04 -1.16
N HIS A 56 -1.94 19.10 -0.37
CA HIS A 56 -3.07 19.22 0.57
C HIS A 56 -4.45 19.06 -0.08
N GLN A 57 -4.63 19.53 -1.33
CA GLN A 57 -5.90 19.37 -2.06
C GLN A 57 -6.27 17.88 -2.22
N HIS A 58 -5.31 17.04 -2.64
CA HIS A 58 -5.52 15.60 -2.76
C HIS A 58 -5.86 14.95 -1.41
N ILE A 59 -5.21 15.36 -0.32
CA ILE A 59 -5.48 14.85 1.03
C ILE A 59 -6.93 15.19 1.44
N ILE A 60 -7.32 16.46 1.31
CA ILE A 60 -8.67 16.96 1.64
C ILE A 60 -9.74 16.22 0.82
N MET A 61 -9.50 16.03 -0.48
CA MET A 61 -10.40 15.26 -1.35
C MET A 61 -10.55 13.82 -0.85
N GLY A 62 -9.44 13.17 -0.47
CA GLY A 62 -9.46 11.82 0.10
C GLY A 62 -10.28 11.74 1.39
N LEU A 63 -10.10 12.68 2.32
CA LEU A 63 -10.83 12.74 3.58
C LEU A 63 -12.34 12.95 3.37
N LYS A 64 -12.72 13.88 2.49
CA LYS A 64 -14.13 14.10 2.13
C LYS A 64 -14.76 12.85 1.53
N GLN A 65 -14.06 12.15 0.65
CA GLN A 65 -14.55 10.89 0.05
C GLN A 65 -14.63 9.74 1.05
N LYS A 66 -13.87 9.78 2.15
CA LYS A 66 -13.96 8.83 3.27
C LYS A 66 -15.05 9.18 4.28
N GLY A 67 -15.72 10.33 4.13
CA GLY A 67 -16.78 10.79 5.02
C GLY A 67 -16.28 11.37 6.34
N VAL A 68 -15.04 11.89 6.36
CA VAL A 68 -14.55 12.64 7.52
C VAL A 68 -15.33 13.96 7.63
N ASP A 69 -15.61 14.38 8.87
CA ASP A 69 -16.44 15.55 9.16
C ASP A 69 -15.80 16.85 8.63
N SER A 70 -16.61 17.74 8.05
CA SER A 70 -16.14 19.02 7.51
C SER A 70 -15.55 19.98 8.54
N HIS A 71 -15.85 19.82 9.83
CA HIS A 71 -15.25 20.63 10.90
C HIS A 71 -13.81 20.22 11.22
N ILE A 72 -13.35 19.07 10.70
CA ILE A 72 -12.01 18.49 10.92
C ILE A 72 -11.14 18.54 9.64
N ILE A 73 -11.71 18.90 8.49
CA ILE A 73 -11.03 18.95 7.18
C ILE A 73 -10.77 20.38 6.75
#